data_AF-A0A2V3DS61-F1
#
_entry.id   AF-A0A2V3DS61-F1
#
_cell.length_a   1.000
_cell.length_b   1.000
_cell.length_c   1.000
_cell.angle_alpha   90.00
_cell.angle_beta   90.00
_cell.angle_gamma   90.00
#
_symmetry.space_group_name_H-M   'P 1'
#
loop_
_entity.id
_entity.type
_entity.pdbx_description
1 polymer ?
#
loop_
_entity_poly.entity_id
_entity_poly.type
_entity_poly.pdbx_seq_one_letter_code
_entity_poly.pdbx_strand_id
1 'polypeptide(L)'
;MDSQNQASPEVTPGTGIGAGTGPTIVAGEGRTVISETAVAKVVGIAARNVAGVHALGSGTSRSIGAIREVVGGADLTQGVRVEVGESQVAVDLILLAEYGYPLQTLANSVRAAVYTAVEELVGRDVIEVNIEITDVFIPPADSEKPAARTRLTDRLGNPKVSGTVAPTAAQGIDLTETGEQK
;
A
#
# COMPACT_ATOMS: atom_id res chain seq x y z
N MET A 1 25.85 68.74 -29.07
CA MET A 1 25.17 67.73 -28.22
C MET A 1 24.17 67.12 -29.16
N ASP A 2 24.60 66.11 -29.91
CA ASP A 2 23.88 65.62 -31.07
C ASP A 2 23.74 64.11 -30.95
N SER A 3 22.48 63.73 -30.92
CA SER A 3 21.90 62.39 -30.92
C SER A 3 22.63 61.40 -31.81
N GLN A 4 22.94 60.21 -31.29
CA GLN A 4 22.72 58.91 -31.96
C GLN A 4 22.60 57.78 -30.92
N ASN A 5 21.36 57.40 -30.60
CA ASN A 5 21.03 56.15 -29.92
C ASN A 5 20.52 55.18 -31.01
N GLN A 6 21.35 54.20 -31.40
CA GLN A 6 20.97 53.15 -32.34
C GLN A 6 21.48 51.79 -31.86
N ALA A 7 20.53 50.93 -31.46
CA ALA A 7 20.42 49.50 -31.79
C ALA A 7 19.52 48.82 -30.75
N SER A 8 18.25 48.59 -31.11
CA SER A 8 17.38 47.63 -30.40
C SER A 8 17.30 46.36 -31.25
N PRO A 9 17.49 45.15 -30.68
CA PRO A 9 17.34 43.92 -31.42
C PRO A 9 15.86 43.57 -31.64
N GLU A 10 15.56 43.16 -32.87
CA GLU A 10 14.30 42.63 -33.35
C GLU A 10 13.91 41.35 -32.58
N VAL A 11 12.74 41.35 -31.95
CA VAL A 11 12.15 40.14 -31.33
C VAL A 11 11.12 39.55 -32.27
N THR A 12 11.46 38.42 -32.88
CA THR A 12 10.52 37.57 -33.61
C THR A 12 9.62 36.82 -32.62
N PRO A 13 8.28 36.90 -32.70
CA PRO A 13 7.42 36.00 -31.93
C PRO A 13 7.38 34.64 -32.65
N GLY A 14 8.09 33.65 -32.10
CA GLY A 14 7.96 32.25 -32.50
C GLY A 14 6.65 31.66 -32.00
N THR A 15 5.73 31.38 -32.93
CA THR A 15 4.53 30.57 -32.72
C THR A 15 4.94 29.12 -32.44
N GLY A 16 4.92 28.73 -31.16
CA GLY A 16 4.99 27.34 -30.71
C GLY A 16 3.72 26.98 -29.95
N ILE A 17 2.83 26.24 -30.61
CA ILE A 17 1.52 25.84 -30.10
C ILE A 17 1.71 24.63 -29.19
N GLY A 18 1.89 24.87 -27.89
CA GLY A 18 1.74 23.83 -26.86
C GLY A 18 0.27 23.71 -26.49
N ALA A 19 -0.48 22.86 -27.21
CA ALA A 19 -1.87 22.53 -26.89
C ALA A 19 -1.92 21.70 -25.60
N GLY A 20 -1.90 22.37 -24.45
CA GLY A 20 -2.38 21.78 -23.21
C GLY A 20 -3.90 21.63 -23.32
N THR A 21 -4.37 20.41 -23.57
CA THR A 21 -5.79 20.06 -23.39
C THR A 21 -6.11 20.11 -21.89
N GLY A 22 -6.27 21.32 -21.36
CA GLY A 22 -6.93 21.53 -20.09
C GLY A 22 -8.38 21.03 -20.18
N PRO A 23 -8.96 20.58 -19.07
CA PRO A 23 -10.32 20.03 -19.07
C PRO A 23 -11.28 21.05 -19.70
N THR A 24 -12.07 20.61 -20.68
CA THR A 24 -13.18 21.40 -21.22
C THR A 24 -14.19 21.59 -20.10
N ILE A 25 -14.18 22.77 -19.49
CA ILE A 25 -15.17 23.14 -18.47
C ILE A 25 -16.52 23.21 -19.18
N VAL A 26 -17.37 22.20 -18.97
CA VAL A 26 -18.76 22.21 -19.41
C VAL A 26 -19.46 23.28 -18.56
N ALA A 27 -19.84 24.39 -19.17
CA ALA A 27 -20.51 25.48 -18.48
C ALA A 27 -21.95 25.06 -18.14
N GLY A 28 -22.14 24.67 -16.88
CA GLY A 28 -23.43 24.47 -16.24
C GLY A 28 -23.33 24.91 -14.78
N GLU A 29 -24.44 25.33 -14.19
CA GLU A 29 -24.47 25.79 -12.80
C GLU A 29 -24.58 24.58 -11.87
N GLY A 30 -23.64 24.43 -10.92
CA GLY A 30 -23.61 23.33 -9.96
C GLY A 30 -22.64 23.57 -8.82
N ARG A 31 -22.80 22.84 -7.70
CA ARG A 31 -21.91 22.90 -6.53
C ARG A 31 -21.18 21.57 -6.37
N THR A 32 -19.85 21.62 -6.45
CA THR A 32 -18.98 20.47 -6.12
C THR A 32 -18.53 20.57 -4.67
N VAL A 33 -18.65 19.48 -3.93
CA VAL A 33 -18.11 19.33 -2.58
C VAL A 33 -17.20 18.11 -2.58
N ILE A 34 -15.94 18.29 -2.17
CA ILE A 34 -14.98 17.20 -2.02
C ILE A 34 -14.97 16.82 -0.54
N SER A 35 -15.27 15.56 -0.25
CA SER A 35 -15.29 15.08 1.13
C SER A 35 -13.88 14.96 1.69
N GLU A 36 -13.76 15.16 3.00
CA GLU A 36 -12.53 14.90 3.75
C GLU A 36 -11.96 13.51 3.44
N THR A 37 -12.81 12.48 3.38
CA THR A 37 -12.40 11.11 3.05
C THR A 37 -11.77 11.00 1.67
N ALA A 38 -12.20 11.78 0.68
CA ALA A 38 -11.59 11.79 -0.64
C ALA A 38 -10.20 12.45 -0.60
N VAL A 39 -10.07 13.59 0.09
CA VAL A 39 -8.78 14.27 0.28
C VAL A 39 -7.80 13.39 1.04
N ALA A 40 -8.25 12.74 2.12
CA ALA A 40 -7.42 11.82 2.91
C ALA A 40 -6.87 10.66 2.07
N LYS A 41 -7.61 10.17 1.07
CA LYS A 41 -7.10 9.14 0.14
C LYS A 41 -6.00 9.67 -0.76
N VAL A 42 -6.16 10.88 -1.31
CA VAL A 42 -5.15 11.54 -2.13
C VAL A 42 -3.86 11.72 -1.33
N VAL A 43 -3.98 12.30 -0.13
CA VAL A 43 -2.88 12.51 0.81
C VAL A 43 -2.20 11.18 1.18
N GLY A 44 -2.98 10.16 1.53
CA GLY A 44 -2.46 8.84 1.92
C GLY A 44 -1.67 8.16 0.80
N ILE A 45 -2.12 8.28 -0.45
CA ILE A 45 -1.39 7.79 -1.63
C ILE A 45 -0.11 8.61 -1.85
N ALA A 46 -0.21 9.94 -1.81
CA ALA A 46 0.93 10.83 -2.02
C ALA A 46 2.05 10.57 -1.00
N ALA A 47 1.70 10.46 0.29
CA ALA A 47 2.65 10.20 1.35
C ALA A 47 3.31 8.82 1.22
N ARG A 48 2.55 7.76 0.89
CA ARG A 48 3.10 6.40 0.70
C ARG A 48 4.03 6.27 -0.51
N ASN A 49 3.89 7.14 -1.51
CA ASN A 49 4.75 7.12 -2.70
C ASN A 49 6.13 7.75 -2.46
N VAL A 50 6.36 8.39 -1.31
CA VAL A 50 7.65 8.98 -0.97
C VAL A 50 8.61 7.89 -0.49
N ALA A 51 9.77 7.80 -1.12
CA ALA A 51 10.82 6.87 -0.73
C ALA A 51 11.24 7.08 0.73
N GLY A 52 11.35 5.98 1.48
CA GLY A 52 11.63 6.00 2.91
C GLY A 52 10.40 6.03 3.82
N VAL A 53 9.18 6.08 3.27
CA VAL A 53 7.94 5.81 4.03
C VAL A 53 7.64 4.32 3.99
N HIS A 54 7.66 3.67 5.15
CA HIS A 54 7.33 2.24 5.26
C HIS A 54 5.81 2.02 5.34
N ALA A 55 5.14 2.79 6.20
CA ALA A 55 3.72 2.69 6.45
C ALA A 55 3.14 4.00 6.99
N LEU A 56 1.83 4.17 6.88
CA LEU A 56 1.07 5.23 7.55
C LEU A 56 0.24 4.66 8.71
N GLY A 57 0.13 5.42 9.78
CA GLY A 57 -0.60 5.09 11.00
C GLY A 57 0.20 4.27 12.00
N SER A 58 -0.40 4.05 13.17
CA SER A 58 0.16 3.19 14.20
C SER A 58 0.07 1.72 13.75
N GLY A 59 1.20 1.02 13.73
CA GLY A 59 1.34 -0.36 13.25
C GLY A 59 0.60 -1.44 14.07
N THR A 60 -0.42 -1.09 14.86
CA THR A 60 -1.09 -1.97 15.84
C THR A 60 -2.33 -2.70 15.33
N SER A 61 -2.86 -2.43 14.14
CA SER A 61 -4.08 -3.12 13.66
C SER A 61 -3.88 -4.57 13.20
N ARG A 62 -2.67 -5.14 13.23
CA ARG A 62 -2.42 -6.52 12.78
C ARG A 62 -2.91 -7.61 13.76
N SER A 63 -3.42 -7.26 14.94
CA SER A 63 -3.95 -8.23 15.93
C SER A 63 -5.47 -8.41 15.91
N ILE A 64 -6.22 -7.73 15.03
CA ILE A 64 -7.67 -7.98 14.80
C ILE A 64 -7.86 -8.70 13.44
N GLY A 65 -6.91 -9.56 13.07
CA GLY A 65 -6.76 -10.11 11.71
C GLY A 65 -7.57 -11.36 11.38
N ALA A 66 -8.23 -12.04 12.33
CA ALA A 66 -8.93 -13.29 12.04
C ALA A 66 -10.42 -13.13 11.67
N ILE A 67 -10.99 -11.93 11.79
CA ILE A 67 -12.44 -11.69 11.58
C ILE A 67 -12.75 -10.53 10.62
N ARG A 68 -11.73 -9.84 10.10
CA ARG A 68 -11.89 -8.62 9.29
C ARG A 68 -11.48 -8.78 7.83
N GLU A 69 -11.08 -9.99 7.42
CA GLU A 69 -10.49 -10.29 6.11
C GLU A 69 -11.48 -10.15 4.93
N VAL A 70 -12.77 -9.88 5.19
CA VAL A 70 -13.80 -9.86 4.15
C VAL A 70 -14.38 -8.46 3.86
N VAL A 71 -13.95 -7.37 4.54
CA VAL A 71 -14.62 -6.05 4.38
C VAL A 71 -13.70 -4.85 4.12
N GLY A 72 -12.42 -4.84 4.47
CA GLY A 72 -11.62 -3.60 4.45
C GLY A 72 -10.31 -3.74 3.70
N GLY A 73 -10.28 -3.33 2.43
CA GLY A 73 -9.02 -3.11 1.71
C GLY A 73 -8.09 -2.22 2.53
N ALA A 74 -6.77 -2.42 2.42
CA ALA A 74 -5.75 -1.69 3.16
C ALA A 74 -6.14 -0.23 3.32
N ASP A 75 -6.52 0.15 4.54
CA ASP A 75 -7.11 1.45 4.80
C ASP A 75 -6.08 2.54 4.43
N LEU A 76 -6.23 3.12 3.23
CA LEU A 76 -5.31 4.12 2.66
C LEU A 76 -5.26 5.41 3.50
N THR A 77 -6.25 5.57 4.39
CA THR A 77 -6.44 6.73 5.27
C THR A 77 -5.94 6.50 6.70
N GLN A 78 -5.39 5.32 7.05
CA GLN A 78 -4.83 5.11 8.40
C GLN A 78 -3.65 6.04 8.62
N GLY A 79 -3.63 6.70 9.78
CA GLY A 79 -2.62 7.71 10.10
C GLY A 79 -2.75 9.00 9.31
N VAL A 80 -3.86 9.24 8.63
CA VAL A 80 -4.14 10.50 7.92
C VAL A 80 -5.39 11.11 8.52
N ARG A 81 -5.27 12.32 9.06
CA ARG A 81 -6.42 13.17 9.41
C ARG A 81 -6.36 14.39 8.53
N VAL A 82 -7.51 14.80 8.03
CA VAL A 82 -7.63 15.97 7.17
C VAL A 82 -8.76 16.80 7.71
N GLU A 83 -8.61 18.12 7.72
CA GLU A 83 -9.71 19.04 7.96
C GLU A 83 -9.88 19.88 6.72
N VAL A 84 -11.08 19.88 6.15
CA VAL A 84 -11.40 20.59 4.90
C VAL A 84 -12.33 21.75 5.21
N GLY A 85 -11.84 22.97 4.96
CA GLY A 85 -12.64 24.19 4.93
C GLY A 85 -13.21 24.48 3.53
N GLU A 86 -13.77 25.67 3.34
CA GLU A 86 -14.37 26.05 2.05
C GLU A 86 -13.34 26.17 0.92
N SER A 87 -12.12 26.62 1.26
CA SER A 87 -11.00 26.78 0.32
C SER A 87 -9.69 26.18 0.82
N GLN A 88 -9.60 25.92 2.13
CA GLN A 88 -8.36 25.58 2.82
C GLN A 88 -8.39 24.14 3.35
N VAL A 89 -7.22 23.52 3.45
CA VAL A 89 -7.06 22.16 4.00
C VAL A 89 -5.92 22.14 5.02
N ALA A 90 -6.14 21.47 6.15
CA ALA A 90 -5.11 21.09 7.11
C ALA A 90 -4.93 19.57 7.09
N VAL A 91 -3.69 19.10 7.23
CA VAL A 91 -3.35 17.68 7.18
C VAL A 91 -2.46 17.30 8.35
N ASP A 92 -2.84 16.26 9.09
CA ASP A 92 -2.00 15.60 10.08
C ASP A 92 -1.69 14.16 9.63
N LEU A 93 -0.40 13.82 9.64
CA LEU A 93 0.13 12.53 9.23
C LEU A 93 0.88 11.85 10.36
N ILE A 94 0.61 10.57 10.51
CA ILE A 94 1.37 9.65 11.36
C ILE A 94 2.00 8.60 10.45
N LEU A 95 3.31 8.41 10.52
CA LEU A 95 4.00 7.46 9.66
C LEU A 95 5.11 6.67 10.38
N LEU A 96 5.50 5.56 9.76
CA LEU A 96 6.69 4.78 10.05
C LEU A 96 7.70 4.99 8.93
N ALA A 97 8.92 5.37 9.29
CA ALA A 97 10.01 5.58 8.35
C ALA A 97 10.77 4.27 8.10
N GLU A 98 11.45 4.13 6.96
CA GLU A 98 12.42 3.07 6.72
C GLU A 98 13.80 3.46 7.26
N TYR A 99 14.52 2.48 7.81
CA TYR A 99 15.90 2.68 8.23
C TYR A 99 16.79 3.09 7.05
N GLY A 100 17.70 4.03 7.29
CA GLY A 100 18.64 4.54 6.29
C GLY A 100 18.27 5.88 5.67
N TYR A 101 17.08 6.43 5.96
CA TYR A 101 16.65 7.75 5.50
C TYR A 101 16.77 8.82 6.60
N PRO A 102 17.34 10.01 6.33
CA PRO A 102 17.32 11.13 7.26
C PRO A 102 15.88 11.61 7.51
N LEU A 103 15.40 11.51 8.75
CA LEU A 103 13.98 11.73 9.09
C LEU A 103 13.48 13.15 8.77
N GLN A 104 14.32 14.17 8.96
CA GLN A 104 13.97 15.55 8.60
C GLN A 104 13.77 15.72 7.08
N THR A 105 14.68 15.15 6.29
CA THR A 105 14.58 15.17 4.82
C THR A 105 13.35 14.38 4.36
N LEU A 106 13.12 13.20 4.94
CA LEU A 106 11.93 12.39 4.66
C LEU A 106 10.65 13.17 4.95
N ALA A 107 10.52 13.79 6.13
CA ALA A 107 9.35 14.59 6.48
C ALA A 107 9.15 15.76 5.51
N ASN A 108 10.23 16.43 5.08
CA ASN A 108 10.14 17.50 4.08
C ASN A 108 9.69 16.99 2.70
N SER A 109 10.18 15.82 2.27
CA SER A 109 9.75 15.18 1.02
C SER A 109 8.28 14.76 1.06
N VAL A 110 7.83 14.18 2.18
CA VAL A 110 6.41 13.84 2.39
C VAL A 110 5.56 15.11 2.37
N ARG A 111 5.98 16.16 3.09
CA ARG A 111 5.29 17.45 3.10
C ARG A 111 5.13 18.00 1.69
N ALA A 112 6.21 18.09 0.92
CA ALA A 112 6.17 18.60 -0.45
C ALA A 112 5.22 17.77 -1.34
N ALA A 113 5.28 16.45 -1.26
CA ALA A 113 4.41 15.56 -2.04
C ALA A 113 2.92 15.77 -1.71
N VAL A 114 2.59 16.01 -0.44
CA VAL A 114 1.21 16.27 0.01
C VAL A 114 0.71 17.62 -0.47
N TYR A 115 1.51 18.68 -0.36
CA TYR A 115 1.17 20.00 -0.90
C TYR A 115 0.82 19.91 -2.39
N THR A 116 1.73 19.32 -3.19
CA THR A 116 1.52 19.15 -4.63
C THR A 116 0.26 18.34 -4.93
N ALA A 117 0.06 17.20 -4.27
CA ALA A 117 -1.08 16.34 -4.55
C ALA A 117 -2.43 17.01 -4.23
N VAL A 118 -2.52 17.77 -3.13
CA VAL A 118 -3.77 18.46 -2.76
C VAL A 118 -4.03 19.65 -3.70
N GLU A 119 -3.03 20.46 -4.01
CA GLU A 119 -3.19 21.60 -4.90
C GLU A 119 -3.56 21.16 -6.32
N GLU A 120 -2.87 20.14 -6.87
CA GLU A 120 -3.08 19.71 -8.26
C GLU A 120 -4.32 18.84 -8.46
N LEU A 121 -4.65 17.96 -7.50
CA LEU A 121 -5.74 16.98 -7.68
C LEU A 121 -7.04 17.39 -6.99
N VAL A 122 -6.96 18.11 -5.88
CA VAL A 122 -8.14 18.53 -5.10
C VAL A 122 -8.50 19.99 -5.40
N GLY A 123 -7.52 20.81 -5.81
CA GLY A 123 -7.73 22.22 -6.11
C GLY A 123 -8.02 23.04 -4.84
N ARG A 124 -7.32 22.74 -3.75
CA ARG A 124 -7.43 23.44 -2.46
C ARG A 124 -6.08 23.92 -1.98
N ASP A 125 -6.09 25.06 -1.33
CA ASP A 125 -4.91 25.62 -0.68
C ASP A 125 -4.64 24.85 0.62
N VAL A 126 -3.39 24.48 0.87
CA VAL A 126 -2.99 23.76 2.09
C VAL A 126 -2.38 24.75 3.08
N ILE A 127 -2.96 24.86 4.28
CA ILE A 127 -2.45 25.78 5.30
C ILE A 127 -1.26 25.18 6.06
N GLU A 128 -1.36 23.90 6.42
CA GLU A 128 -0.35 23.20 7.18
C GLU A 128 -0.38 21.70 6.93
N VAL A 129 0.81 21.10 7.05
CA VAL A 129 1.00 19.64 7.03
C VAL A 129 1.91 19.25 8.19
N ASN A 130 1.29 18.66 9.21
CA ASN A 130 1.96 18.15 10.38
C ASN A 130 2.29 16.68 10.19
N ILE A 131 3.50 16.28 10.54
CA ILE A 131 3.99 14.91 10.33
C ILE A 131 4.63 14.42 11.63
N GLU A 132 4.07 13.35 12.16
CA GLU A 132 4.59 12.58 13.28
C GLU A 132 5.22 11.28 12.77
N ILE A 133 6.52 11.10 13.03
CA ILE A 133 7.23 9.86 12.73
C ILE A 133 7.27 9.04 14.02
N THR A 134 6.50 7.96 14.07
CA THR A 134 6.29 7.19 15.30
C THR A 134 7.33 6.09 15.52
N ASP A 135 7.86 5.51 14.45
CA ASP A 135 8.89 4.46 14.54
C ASP A 135 9.71 4.36 13.23
N VAL A 136 10.82 3.63 13.29
CA VAL A 136 11.70 3.33 12.15
C VAL A 136 11.72 1.81 11.92
N PHE A 137 11.22 1.39 10.76
CA PHE A 137 11.26 0.01 10.33
C PHE A 137 12.68 -0.44 10.00
N ILE A 138 13.16 -1.45 10.71
CA ILE A 138 14.42 -2.13 10.46
C ILE A 138 14.07 -3.51 9.89
N PRO A 139 14.43 -3.80 8.62
CA PRO A 139 14.26 -5.13 8.07
C PRO A 139 14.98 -6.16 8.97
N PRO A 140 14.37 -7.33 9.25
CA PRO A 140 15.06 -8.36 10.01
C PRO A 140 16.33 -8.77 9.27
N ALA A 141 17.46 -8.81 9.96
CA ALA A 141 18.69 -9.36 9.43
C ALA A 141 18.41 -10.82 9.06
N ASP A 142 18.45 -11.12 7.77
CA ASP A 142 18.28 -12.43 7.15
C ASP A 142 17.48 -13.43 7.99
N SER A 143 16.15 -13.36 7.89
CA SER A 143 15.35 -14.55 8.17
C SER A 143 15.77 -15.61 7.15
N GLU A 144 16.73 -16.47 7.51
CA GLU A 144 16.88 -17.79 6.93
C GLU A 144 15.47 -18.38 6.90
N LYS A 145 14.91 -18.42 5.68
CA LYS A 145 13.73 -19.20 5.33
C LYS A 145 13.82 -20.49 6.15
N PRO A 146 12.86 -20.81 7.04
CA PRO A 146 12.85 -22.14 7.61
C PRO A 146 12.61 -23.05 6.41
N ALA A 147 13.71 -23.58 5.87
CA ALA A 147 13.69 -24.68 4.94
C ALA A 147 12.85 -25.71 5.67
N ALA A 148 11.67 -25.97 5.12
CA ALA A 148 10.79 -27.02 5.57
C ALA A 148 11.69 -28.22 5.84
N ARG A 149 11.89 -28.55 7.12
CA ARG A 149 12.48 -29.82 7.52
C ARG A 149 11.45 -30.85 7.11
N THR A 150 11.57 -31.26 5.86
CA THR A 150 10.96 -32.45 5.29
C THR A 150 11.17 -33.57 6.28
N ARG A 151 10.05 -33.98 6.87
CA ARG A 151 9.76 -35.25 7.54
C ARG A 151 10.98 -36.10 7.89
N LEU A 152 11.29 -36.12 9.19
CA LEU A 152 12.17 -37.09 9.85
C LEU A 152 11.68 -38.55 9.77
N THR A 153 10.58 -38.85 9.07
CA THR A 153 9.96 -40.20 9.07
C THR A 153 10.29 -41.06 7.85
N ASP A 154 11.13 -40.62 6.90
CA ASP A 154 11.29 -41.33 5.62
C ASP A 154 12.66 -41.99 5.39
N ARG A 155 13.55 -42.04 6.38
CA ARG A 155 14.86 -42.69 6.20
C ARG A 155 15.17 -43.75 7.26
N LEU A 156 15.00 -44.99 6.80
CA LEU A 156 15.72 -46.21 7.20
C LEU A 156 15.38 -46.80 8.57
N GLY A 157 14.52 -47.82 8.55
CA GLY A 157 14.34 -48.70 9.70
C GLY A 157 13.41 -49.90 9.51
N ASN A 158 13.23 -50.45 8.32
CA ASN A 158 12.67 -51.81 8.23
C ASN A 158 13.26 -52.59 7.04
N PRO A 159 14.17 -53.52 7.34
CA PRO A 159 14.00 -54.85 6.77
C PRO A 159 14.42 -55.95 7.76
N LYS A 160 13.50 -56.86 8.11
CA LYS A 160 13.55 -58.26 7.65
C LYS A 160 12.47 -59.09 8.31
N VAL A 161 11.70 -59.74 7.45
CA VAL A 161 10.93 -60.94 7.71
C VAL A 161 11.88 -62.11 8.01
N SER A 162 11.60 -62.89 9.04
CA SER A 162 12.05 -64.28 9.17
C SER A 162 11.00 -65.07 9.93
N GLY A 163 10.70 -66.24 9.38
CA GLY A 163 9.46 -66.96 9.56
C GLY A 163 9.22 -67.48 10.97
N THR A 164 7.96 -67.42 11.37
CA THR A 164 7.38 -68.30 12.40
C THR A 164 6.61 -69.40 11.68
N VAL A 165 6.87 -70.63 12.13
CA VAL A 165 6.33 -71.91 11.64
C VAL A 165 4.82 -72.05 11.86
N ALA A 166 4.19 -72.86 11.00
CA ALA A 166 2.77 -73.21 10.94
C ALA A 166 2.19 -73.77 12.27
N PRO A 167 0.84 -73.73 12.46
CA PRO A 167 -0.01 -74.86 12.04
C PRO A 167 -1.28 -74.41 11.28
N THR A 168 -1.71 -75.14 10.25
CA THR A 168 -2.84 -76.11 10.26
C THR A 168 -4.18 -75.56 10.77
N ALA A 169 -5.13 -75.36 9.84
CA ALA A 169 -6.54 -75.82 9.86
C ALA A 169 -7.37 -74.94 8.88
N ALA A 170 -7.81 -75.54 7.77
CA ALA A 170 -9.23 -75.78 7.44
C ALA A 170 -10.03 -74.50 7.09
N GLN A 171 -10.23 -74.23 5.79
CA GLN A 171 -11.48 -74.49 5.04
C GLN A 171 -12.58 -73.45 5.30
N GLY A 172 -13.08 -72.82 4.22
CA GLY A 172 -14.38 -72.14 4.26
C GLY A 172 -14.52 -70.92 3.35
N ILE A 173 -14.70 -71.18 2.05
CA ILE A 173 -15.48 -70.44 1.04
C ILE A 173 -16.03 -69.02 1.33
N ASP A 174 -15.72 -68.14 0.38
CA ASP A 174 -16.46 -66.96 -0.05
C ASP A 174 -17.93 -67.30 -0.39
N LEU A 175 -18.85 -66.36 -0.13
CA LEU A 175 -20.02 -65.98 -0.94
C LEU A 175 -21.07 -65.28 -0.07
N THR A 176 -21.14 -63.97 -0.23
CA THR A 176 -22.32 -63.16 0.08
C THR A 176 -23.49 -63.63 -0.78
N GLU A 177 -24.58 -64.06 -0.15
CA GLU A 177 -25.86 -64.29 -0.83
C GLU A 177 -26.96 -63.46 -0.17
N THR A 178 -27.60 -62.67 -1.02
CA THR A 178 -28.79 -61.85 -0.79
C THR A 178 -30.04 -62.74 -0.71
N GLY A 179 -30.93 -62.48 0.25
CA GLY A 179 -32.32 -62.95 0.23
C GLY A 179 -33.09 -62.35 1.41
N GLU A 180 -33.99 -61.38 1.24
CA GLU A 180 -35.40 -61.49 0.84
C GLU A 180 -36.31 -62.28 1.83
N GLN A 181 -37.40 -61.58 2.24
CA GLN A 181 -38.68 -62.07 2.80
C GLN A 181 -38.64 -62.58 4.27
N LYS A 182 -39.55 -62.20 5.18
CA LYS A 182 -40.95 -61.76 5.12
C LYS A 182 -41.30 -60.96 6.38
#